data_AF-A0A850F6D5-F1
#
_entry.id   AF-A0A850F6D5-F1
#
_cell.length_a   1.000
_cell.length_b   1.000
_cell.length_c   1.000
_cell.angle_alpha   90.00
_cell.angle_beta   90.00
_cell.angle_gamma   90.00
#
_symmetry.space_group_name_H-M   'P 1'
#
loop_
_entity.id
_entity.type
_entity.pdbx_description
1 polymer ?
#
loop_
_entity_poly.entity_id
_entity_poly.type
_entity_poly.pdbx_seq_one_letter_code
_entity_poly.pdbx_strand_id
1 'polypeptide(L)' 'MNSAKVVASIPTDDYFLWVTGEGKAVKRLSSRFETPEFDARRLRAVAYWHEKEV' A
#
# COMPACT_ATOMS: atom_id res chain seq x y z
N MET A 1 -20.73 10.42 8.38
CA MET A 1 -20.79 9.86 7.01
C MET A 1 -20.00 8.57 7.03
N ASN A 2 -20.67 7.40 7.07
CA ASN A 2 -19.99 6.11 7.12
C ASN A 2 -19.46 5.78 5.72
N SER A 3 -18.16 5.97 5.50
CA SER A 3 -17.49 5.49 4.29
C SER A 3 -17.64 3.97 4.25
N ALA A 4 -18.44 3.46 3.31
CA ALA A 4 -18.50 2.04 3.03
C ALA A 4 -17.09 1.55 2.76
N LYS A 5 -16.60 0.65 3.61
CA LYS A 5 -15.29 0.03 3.47
C LYS A 5 -15.38 -0.91 2.26
N VAL A 6 -15.07 -0.40 1.08
CA VAL A 6 -14.90 -1.24 -0.11
C VAL A 6 -13.68 -2.11 0.15
N VAL A 7 -13.91 -3.35 0.60
CA VAL A 7 -12.88 -4.37 0.65
C VAL A 7 -12.86 -4.98 -0.75
N ALA A 8 -12.16 -4.33 -1.68
CA ALA A 8 -11.84 -4.95 -2.94
C ALA A 8 -10.81 -6.05 -2.66
N SER A 9 -11.17 -7.30 -2.95
CA SER A 9 -10.21 -8.40 -2.97
C SER A 9 -9.22 -8.17 -4.10
N ILE A 10 -7.92 -8.23 -3.80
CA ILE A 10 -6.88 -8.16 -4.82
C ILE A 10 -6.88 -9.49 -5.59
N PRO A 11 -6.90 -9.48 -6.93
CA PRO A 11 -6.76 -10.69 -7.72
C PRO A 11 -5.47 -11.46 -7.38
N THR A 12 -5.48 -12.78 -7.54
CA THR A 12 -4.31 -13.63 -7.28
C THR A 12 -3.22 -13.48 -8.33
N ASP A 13 -3.60 -13.09 -9.56
CA ASP A 13 -2.68 -12.79 -10.66
C ASP A 13 -3.00 -11.45 -11.33
N ASP A 14 -2.18 -11.09 -12.32
CA ASP A 14 -2.34 -9.88 -13.15
C ASP A 14 -2.66 -8.57 -12.40
N TYR A 15 -2.01 -8.38 -11.25
CA TYR A 15 -2.15 -7.17 -10.45
C TYR A 15 -0.83 -6.42 -10.36
N PHE A 16 -0.92 -5.10 -10.11
CA PHE A 16 0.21 -4.28 -9.70
C PHE A 16 -0.25 -3.27 -8.65
N LEU A 17 0.44 -3.22 -7.51
CA LEU A 17 0.16 -2.32 -6.41
C LEU A 17 1.16 -1.16 -6.42
N TRP A 18 0.63 0.06 -6.57
CA TRP A 18 1.42 1.28 -6.43
C TRP A 18 0.89 2.11 -5.25
N VAL A 19 1.67 2.16 -4.17
CA VAL A 19 1.35 2.88 -2.94
C VAL A 19 2.21 4.15 -2.88
N THR A 20 1.59 5.31 -2.79
CA THR A 20 2.27 6.62 -2.67
C THR A 20 1.60 7.53 -1.64
N GLY A 21 2.30 8.58 -1.21
CA GLY A 21 1.81 9.54 -0.22
C GLY A 21 2.82 9.90 0.87
N GLU A 22 2.34 10.10 2.09
CA GLU A 22 3.16 10.37 3.28
C GLU A 22 3.97 9.13 3.69
N GLY A 23 5.26 9.31 4.00
CA GLY A 23 6.18 8.20 4.22
C GLY A 23 5.78 7.18 5.28
N LYS A 24 5.29 7.60 6.45
CA LYS A 24 4.83 6.68 7.51
C LYS A 24 3.57 5.93 7.07
N ALA A 25 2.64 6.61 6.40
CA ALA A 25 1.43 6.00 5.86
C ALA A 25 1.73 5.00 4.75
N VAL A 26 2.62 5.35 3.80
CA VAL A 26 3.09 4.46 2.73
C VAL A 26 3.72 3.21 3.31
N LYS A 27 4.67 3.36 4.25
CA LYS A 27 5.33 2.23 4.90
C LYS A 27 4.34 1.32 5.63
N ARG A 28 3.42 1.89 6.39
CA ARG A 28 2.41 1.14 7.16
C ARG A 28 1.43 0.38 6.25
N LEU A 29 1.09 0.95 5.10
CA LEU A 29 0.17 0.31 4.16
C LEU A 29 0.88 -0.77 3.34
N SER A 30 2.07 -0.49 2.81
CA SER A 30 2.84 -1.43 1.99
C SER A 30 3.25 -2.67 2.75
N SER A 31 3.58 -2.55 4.04
CA SER A 31 4.00 -3.68 4.88
C SER A 31 2.93 -4.77 5.05
N ARG A 32 1.65 -4.47 4.78
CA ARG A 32 0.56 -5.46 4.80
C ARG A 32 0.63 -6.44 3.63
N PHE A 33 1.38 -6.10 2.58
CA PHE A 33 1.58 -6.90 1.39
C PHE A 33 2.96 -7.56 1.35
N GLU A 34 3.74 -7.46 2.43
CA GLU A 34 5.03 -8.15 2.59
C GLU A 34 4.81 -9.57 3.15
N THR A 35 3.93 -10.33 2.50
CA THR A 35 3.57 -11.69 2.89
C THR A 35 3.77 -12.65 1.71
N PRO A 36 3.92 -13.97 1.93
CA PRO A 36 4.16 -14.93 0.84
C PRO A 36 3.09 -14.97 -0.25
N GLU A 37 1.87 -14.51 0.05
CA GLU A 37 0.74 -14.45 -0.88
C GLU A 37 0.90 -13.34 -1.93
N PHE A 38 1.77 -12.36 -1.71
CA PHE A 38 1.99 -11.24 -2.61
C PHE A 38 3.41 -11.26 -3.20
N ASP A 39 3.50 -11.21 -4.54
CA ASP A 39 4.79 -11.07 -5.23
C ASP A 39 5.35 -9.65 -5.03
N ALA A 40 6.48 -9.55 -4.33
CA ALA A 40 7.17 -8.29 -4.06
C ALA A 40 7.57 -7.52 -5.35
N ARG A 41 7.69 -8.20 -6.49
CA ARG A 41 7.95 -7.55 -7.79
C ARG A 41 6.76 -6.76 -8.32
N ARG A 42 5.55 -7.06 -7.83
CA ARG A 42 4.28 -6.40 -8.17
C ARG A 42 3.90 -5.29 -7.19
N LEU A 43 4.79 -4.94 -6.26
CA LEU A 43 4.58 -3.86 -5.29
C LEU A 43 5.62 -2.74 -5.51
N ARG A 44 5.12 -1.51 -5.57
CA ARG A 44 5.93 -0.30 -5.49
C ARG A 44 5.38 0.61 -4.40
N ALA A 45 6.24 0.96 -3.45
CA ALA A 45 5.95 1.89 -2.38
C ALA A 45 6.92 3.07 -2.48
N VAL A 46 6.39 4.27 -2.73
CA VAL A 46 7.21 5.48 -2.88
C VAL A 46 6.59 6.60 -2.05
N ALA A 47 7.33 7.07 -1.04
CA ALA A 47 6.94 8.26 -0.29
C ALA A 47 7.14 9.50 -1.17
N TYR A 48 6.11 10.33 -1.30
CA TYR A 48 6.20 11.61 -2.02
C TYR A 48 6.60 12.73 -1.09
N TRP A 49 6.26 12.59 0.19
CA TRP A 49 6.62 13.55 1.21
C TRP A 49 6.74 12.83 2.55
N HIS A 50 7.46 13.46 3.46
CA HIS A 50 7.55 13.05 4.85
C HIS A 50 7.11 14.25 5.69
N GLU A 51 6.26 14.01 6.67
CA GLU A 51 5.98 15.03 7.68
C GLU A 51 7.32 15.38 8.35
N LYS A 52 7.60 16.67 8.50
CA LYS A 52 8.76 17.08 9.28
C LYS A 52 8.52 16.66 10.72
N GLU A 53 9.41 15.81 11.23
CA GLU A 53 9.45 15.56 12.67
C GLU A 53 9.91 16.86 13.34
N VAL A 54 9.07 17.36 14.26
CA VAL A 54 9.36 18.54 15.10
C VAL A 54 10.03 18.07 16.37
#